data_AF-A0A9W9ZZZ1-F1
#
_entry.id   AF-A0A9W9ZZZ1-F1
#
_cell.length_a   1.000
_cell.length_b   1.000
_cell.length_c   1.000
_cell.angle_alpha   90.00
_cell.angle_beta   90.00
_cell.angle_gamma   90.00
#
_symmetry.space_group_name_H-M   'P 1'
#
loop_
_entity.id
_entity.type
_entity.pdbx_description
1 polymer ?
#
loop_
_entity_poly.entity_id
_entity_poly.type
_entity_poly.pdbx_seq_one_letter_code
_entity_poly.pdbx_strand_id
1 'polypeptide(L)'
;MAGVEELYKQFGILADANEKAGEHESAFLSILASVKGAQAEKRLASQFITRFFKFFPKLQENAIDAMLDLCEDEDNMIRRQAIKGLPDLCKDTPEHLPRLADVLTQLLQSEDVAELTIVRNALTSLFKMEPKGTIGGLFSQILSGEEVSRESAIKFLSGAVEEYGKKVLHASPETEEYLVEEIKRLWQM
;
A
#
# COMPACT_ATOMS: atom_id res chain seq x y z
N MET A 1 11.80 -9.26 -24.65
CA MET A 1 12.32 -10.30 -23.75
C MET A 1 13.56 -9.84 -22.98
N ALA A 2 14.50 -9.10 -23.60
CA ALA A 2 15.70 -8.59 -22.90
C ALA A 2 15.45 -7.80 -21.60
N GLY A 3 14.40 -6.97 -21.52
CA GLY A 3 14.09 -6.20 -20.29
C GLY A 3 13.67 -7.08 -19.10
N VAL A 4 12.93 -8.16 -19.36
CA VAL A 4 12.52 -9.12 -18.32
C VAL A 4 13.72 -9.93 -17.81
N GLU A 5 14.61 -10.35 -18.71
CA GLU A 5 15.84 -11.06 -18.34
C GLU A 5 16.75 -10.20 -17.46
N GLU A 6 16.89 -8.92 -17.80
CA GLU A 6 17.67 -7.98 -16.99
C GLU A 6 17.04 -7.79 -15.60
N LEU A 7 15.72 -7.64 -15.52
CA LEU A 7 15.01 -7.58 -14.22
C LEU A 7 15.28 -8.80 -13.33
N TYR A 8 15.27 -10.00 -13.88
CA TYR A 8 15.59 -11.21 -13.12
C TYR A 8 17.05 -11.25 -12.66
N LYS A 9 17.97 -10.73 -13.47
CA LYS A 9 19.38 -10.60 -13.08
C LYS A 9 19.55 -9.60 -11.93
N GLN A 10 18.89 -8.43 -12.00
CA GLN A 10 18.92 -7.44 -10.92
C GLN A 10 18.28 -8.00 -9.63
N PHE A 11 17.17 -8.72 -9.76
CA PHE A 11 16.57 -9.45 -8.65
C PHE A 11 17.55 -10.47 -8.04
N GLY A 12 18.26 -11.23 -8.88
CA GLY A 12 19.26 -12.21 -8.44
C GLY A 12 20.35 -11.57 -7.59
N ILE A 13 20.90 -10.44 -8.04
CA ILE A 13 21.90 -9.67 -7.29
C ILE A 13 21.39 -9.31 -5.89
N LEU A 14 20.17 -8.77 -5.80
CA LEU A 14 19.58 -8.37 -4.52
C LEU A 14 19.22 -9.56 -3.63
N ALA A 15 18.70 -10.63 -4.23
CA ALA A 15 18.32 -11.84 -3.51
C ALA A 15 19.53 -12.58 -2.93
N ASP A 16 20.61 -12.70 -3.71
CA ASP A 16 21.85 -13.36 -3.31
C ASP A 16 22.59 -12.56 -2.23
N ALA A 17 22.48 -11.22 -2.25
CA ALA A 17 23.06 -10.35 -1.23
C ALA A 17 22.33 -10.43 0.12
N ASN A 18 21.07 -10.89 0.14
CA ASN A 18 20.25 -11.05 1.35
C ASN A 18 20.24 -9.79 2.24
N GLU A 19 20.76 -9.85 3.48
CA GLU A 19 20.82 -8.70 4.39
C GLU A 19 21.69 -7.53 3.87
N LYS A 20 22.58 -7.81 2.91
CA LYS A 20 23.44 -6.82 2.25
C LYS A 20 22.83 -6.25 0.96
N ALA A 21 21.57 -6.54 0.67
CA ALA A 21 20.90 -6.00 -0.52
C ALA A 21 21.04 -4.47 -0.62
N GLY A 22 21.07 -3.75 0.52
CA GLY A 22 21.26 -2.30 0.59
C GLY A 22 22.59 -1.80 0.01
N GLU A 23 23.60 -2.66 -0.15
CA GLU A 23 24.88 -2.30 -0.80
C GLU A 23 24.76 -2.23 -2.34
N HIS A 24 23.66 -2.74 -2.91
CA HIS A 24 23.43 -2.86 -4.36
C HIS A 24 22.39 -1.86 -4.88
N GLU A 25 22.57 -0.57 -4.54
CA GLU A 25 21.66 0.51 -4.91
C GLU A 25 21.38 0.59 -6.43
N SER A 26 22.41 0.34 -7.25
CA SER A 26 22.27 0.35 -8.72
C SER A 26 21.31 -0.70 -9.25
N ALA A 27 21.24 -1.87 -8.60
CA ALA A 27 20.33 -2.94 -8.98
C ALA A 27 18.87 -2.56 -8.67
N PHE A 28 18.65 -1.95 -7.50
CA PHE A 28 17.32 -1.47 -7.14
C PHE A 28 16.85 -0.29 -8.01
N LEU A 29 17.73 0.66 -8.33
CA LEU A 29 17.45 1.74 -9.28
C LEU A 29 17.07 1.21 -10.67
N SER A 30 17.72 0.13 -11.14
CA SER A 30 17.37 -0.50 -12.41
C SER A 30 15.98 -1.16 -12.37
N ILE A 31 15.61 -1.77 -11.23
CA ILE A 31 14.25 -2.28 -11.02
C ILE A 31 13.23 -1.13 -11.02
N LEU A 32 13.52 -0.02 -10.34
CA LEU A 32 12.65 1.16 -10.33
C LEU A 32 12.46 1.74 -11.73
N ALA A 33 13.51 1.84 -12.54
CA ALA A 33 13.40 2.35 -13.91
C ALA A 33 12.49 1.47 -14.80
N SER A 34 12.36 0.17 -14.47
CA SER A 34 11.58 -0.79 -15.26
C SER A 34 10.06 -0.59 -15.14
N VAL A 35 9.57 0.26 -14.23
CA VAL A 35 8.15 0.66 -14.18
C VAL A 35 7.71 1.47 -15.41
N LYS A 36 8.66 1.98 -16.20
CA LYS A 36 8.41 2.65 -17.48
C LYS A 36 8.58 1.70 -18.69
N GLY A 37 8.84 0.42 -18.45
CA GLY A 37 9.06 -0.59 -19.47
C GLY A 37 7.78 -1.21 -20.05
N ALA A 38 7.90 -2.39 -20.65
CA ALA A 38 6.77 -3.14 -21.18
C ALA A 38 5.88 -3.74 -20.08
N GLN A 39 4.66 -4.19 -20.42
CA GLN A 39 3.70 -4.71 -19.43
C GLN A 39 4.28 -5.80 -18.51
N ALA A 40 5.06 -6.74 -19.08
CA ALA A 40 5.70 -7.80 -18.30
C ALA A 40 6.76 -7.25 -17.32
N GLU A 41 7.49 -6.22 -17.73
CA GLU A 41 8.52 -5.57 -16.90
C GLU A 41 7.87 -4.82 -15.75
N LYS A 42 6.82 -4.04 -16.00
CA LYS A 42 6.04 -3.33 -14.97
C LYS A 42 5.50 -4.28 -13.90
N ARG A 43 4.92 -5.41 -14.33
CA ARG A 43 4.39 -6.44 -13.41
C ARG A 43 5.47 -7.07 -12.53
N LEU A 44 6.66 -7.30 -13.07
CA LEU A 44 7.78 -7.83 -12.29
C LEU A 44 8.39 -6.77 -11.38
N ALA A 45 8.58 -5.55 -11.90
CA ALA A 45 9.10 -4.42 -11.16
C ALA A 45 8.27 -4.17 -9.89
N SER A 46 6.93 -4.09 -9.98
CA SER A 46 6.08 -3.89 -8.80
C SER A 46 6.32 -4.91 -7.67
N GLN A 47 6.53 -6.18 -8.01
CA GLN A 47 6.79 -7.25 -7.04
C GLN A 47 8.20 -7.17 -6.46
N PHE A 48 9.17 -6.76 -7.27
CA PHE A 48 10.56 -6.66 -6.82
C PHE A 48 10.78 -5.41 -5.96
N ILE A 49 10.11 -4.31 -6.29
CA ILE A 49 10.13 -3.07 -5.51
C ILE A 49 9.69 -3.38 -4.07
N THR A 50 8.50 -3.97 -3.90
CA THR A 50 7.96 -4.25 -2.55
C THR A 50 8.83 -5.23 -1.76
N ARG A 51 9.44 -6.20 -2.43
CA ARG A 51 10.31 -7.20 -1.77
C ARG A 51 11.58 -6.59 -1.17
N PHE A 52 12.22 -5.65 -1.88
CA PHE A 52 13.52 -5.11 -1.49
C PHE A 52 13.45 -3.71 -0.87
N PHE A 53 12.28 -3.08 -0.88
CA PHE A 53 12.02 -1.71 -0.40
C PHE A 53 12.76 -1.33 0.89
N LYS A 54 12.66 -2.19 1.92
CA LYS A 54 13.23 -1.92 3.25
C LYS A 54 14.74 -1.77 3.29
N PHE A 55 15.46 -2.33 2.32
CA PHE A 55 16.92 -2.27 2.28
C PHE A 55 17.44 -0.94 1.73
N PHE A 56 16.56 -0.09 1.18
CA PHE A 56 16.96 1.16 0.52
C PHE A 56 16.24 2.39 1.10
N PRO A 57 16.50 2.78 2.37
CA PRO A 57 15.85 3.95 3.01
C PRO A 57 15.92 5.24 2.18
N LYS A 58 17.04 5.46 1.48
CA LYS A 58 17.26 6.66 0.65
C LYS A 58 16.42 6.69 -0.64
N LEU A 59 15.89 5.55 -1.07
CA LEU A 59 15.12 5.41 -2.30
C LEU A 59 13.64 5.11 -2.04
N GLN A 60 13.19 5.18 -0.79
CA GLN A 60 11.81 4.83 -0.43
C GLN A 60 10.78 5.74 -1.10
N GLU A 61 11.00 7.06 -1.09
CA GLU A 61 10.09 8.00 -1.79
C GLU A 61 10.00 7.67 -3.28
N ASN A 62 11.14 7.48 -3.95
CA ASN A 62 11.18 7.10 -5.36
C ASN A 62 10.47 5.77 -5.62
N ALA A 63 10.59 4.80 -4.72
CA ALA A 63 9.95 3.50 -4.83
C ALA A 63 8.43 3.56 -4.59
N ILE A 64 7.99 4.41 -3.66
CA ILE A 64 6.56 4.68 -3.45
C ILE A 64 6.00 5.36 -4.68
N ASP A 65 6.62 6.44 -5.17
CA ASP A 65 6.17 7.15 -6.37
C ASP A 65 6.09 6.21 -7.58
N ALA A 66 7.11 5.34 -7.77
CA ALA A 66 7.09 4.33 -8.82
C ALA A 66 5.94 3.31 -8.67
N MET A 67 5.58 2.93 -7.44
CA MET A 67 4.45 2.04 -7.19
C MET A 67 3.10 2.73 -7.38
N LEU A 68 3.00 4.02 -7.03
CA LEU A 68 1.81 4.84 -7.24
C LEU A 68 1.57 5.08 -8.73
N ASP A 69 2.62 5.37 -9.50
CA ASP A 69 2.56 5.44 -10.96
C ASP A 69 1.96 4.15 -11.58
N LEU A 70 2.31 2.98 -11.03
CA LEU A 70 1.75 1.70 -11.48
C LEU A 70 0.31 1.48 -11.01
N CYS A 71 -0.13 2.11 -9.92
CA CYS A 71 -1.52 2.11 -9.49
C CYS A 71 -2.41 2.94 -10.43
N GLU A 72 -1.83 3.78 -11.29
CA GLU A 72 -2.51 4.60 -12.30
C GLU A 72 -2.30 4.08 -13.74
N ASP A 73 -1.72 2.88 -13.89
CA ASP A 73 -1.42 2.30 -15.21
C ASP A 73 -2.69 2.04 -16.04
N GLU A 74 -2.60 2.18 -17.36
CA GLU A 74 -3.70 1.90 -18.28
C GLU A 74 -4.15 0.42 -18.22
N ASP A 75 -3.24 -0.51 -17.90
CA ASP A 75 -3.55 -1.93 -17.75
C ASP A 75 -4.05 -2.27 -16.35
N ASN A 76 -5.32 -2.69 -16.25
CA ASN A 76 -5.95 -3.11 -15.00
C ASN A 76 -5.19 -4.24 -14.28
N MET A 77 -4.47 -5.11 -14.98
CA MET A 77 -3.65 -6.15 -14.33
C MET A 77 -2.43 -5.56 -13.62
N ILE A 78 -1.84 -4.49 -14.17
CA ILE A 78 -0.72 -3.79 -13.55
C ILE A 78 -1.18 -3.03 -12.32
N ARG A 79 -2.27 -2.25 -12.43
CA ARG A 79 -2.85 -1.53 -11.28
C ARG A 79 -3.14 -2.48 -10.13
N ARG A 80 -3.88 -3.56 -10.40
CA ARG A 80 -4.21 -4.58 -9.41
C ARG A 80 -2.98 -5.22 -8.75
N GLN A 81 -1.91 -5.44 -9.51
CA GLN A 81 -0.67 -6.00 -8.96
C GLN A 81 0.06 -4.99 -8.06
N ALA A 82 0.10 -3.72 -8.45
CA ALA A 82 0.70 -2.65 -7.66
C ALA A 82 -0.06 -2.39 -6.35
N ILE A 83 -1.40 -2.23 -6.44
CA ILE A 83 -2.30 -2.03 -5.29
C ILE A 83 -2.13 -3.15 -4.26
N LYS A 84 -2.08 -4.41 -4.73
CA LYS A 84 -1.88 -5.57 -3.86
C LYS A 84 -0.56 -5.51 -3.08
N GLY A 85 0.46 -4.90 -3.65
CA GLY A 85 1.79 -4.77 -3.06
C GLY A 85 1.96 -3.60 -2.09
N LEU A 86 1.08 -2.59 -2.12
CA LEU A 86 1.21 -1.39 -1.28
C LEU A 86 1.33 -1.71 0.23
N PRO A 87 0.56 -2.65 0.82
CA PRO A 87 0.71 -2.96 2.25
C PRO A 87 2.10 -3.48 2.63
N ASP A 88 2.81 -4.12 1.71
CA ASP A 88 4.15 -4.65 1.96
C ASP A 88 5.17 -3.52 2.21
N LEU A 89 4.92 -2.33 1.66
CA LEU A 89 5.74 -1.13 1.87
C LEU A 89 5.57 -0.50 3.25
N CYS A 90 4.67 -1.03 4.10
CA CYS A 90 4.47 -0.55 5.46
C CYS A 90 4.99 -1.52 6.53
N LYS A 91 5.36 -2.76 6.16
CA LYS A 91 5.72 -3.82 7.11
C LYS A 91 6.91 -3.48 8.00
N ASP A 92 7.96 -2.96 7.39
CA ASP A 92 9.23 -2.61 8.05
C ASP A 92 9.42 -1.07 8.11
N THR A 93 8.42 -0.31 7.66
CA THR A 93 8.48 1.14 7.37
C THR A 93 7.12 1.80 7.62
N PRO A 94 6.65 1.81 8.90
CA PRO A 94 5.34 2.33 9.27
C PRO A 94 5.16 3.84 9.04
N GLU A 95 6.24 4.59 8.84
CA GLU A 95 6.22 6.02 8.52
C GLU A 95 5.46 6.35 7.23
N HIS A 96 5.40 5.40 6.27
CA HIS A 96 4.71 5.56 4.99
C HIS A 96 3.23 5.21 5.06
N LEU A 97 2.79 4.61 6.17
CA LEU A 97 1.43 4.12 6.32
C LEU A 97 0.36 5.20 6.12
N PRO A 98 0.46 6.41 6.71
CA PRO A 98 -0.57 7.42 6.51
C PRO A 98 -0.81 7.74 5.03
N ARG A 99 0.27 7.89 4.25
CA ARG A 99 0.22 8.17 2.82
C ARG A 99 -0.39 7.00 2.04
N LEU A 100 0.01 5.77 2.32
CA LEU A 100 -0.47 4.59 1.59
C LEU A 100 -1.91 4.20 1.97
N ALA A 101 -2.31 4.40 3.22
CA ALA A 101 -3.69 4.25 3.66
C ALA A 101 -4.61 5.29 2.99
N ASP A 102 -4.13 6.53 2.85
CA ASP A 102 -4.85 7.61 2.15
C ASP A 102 -5.12 7.23 0.68
N VAL A 103 -4.06 6.87 -0.05
CA VAL A 103 -4.16 6.40 -1.45
C VAL A 103 -5.12 5.23 -1.59
N LEU A 104 -4.97 4.19 -0.77
CA LEU A 104 -5.86 3.03 -0.83
C LEU A 104 -7.32 3.39 -0.52
N THR A 105 -7.55 4.37 0.34
CA THR A 105 -8.90 4.87 0.63
C THR A 105 -9.49 5.59 -0.57
N GLN A 106 -8.71 6.41 -1.27
CA GLN A 106 -9.14 7.05 -2.53
C GLN A 106 -9.49 5.99 -3.59
N LEU A 107 -8.71 4.92 -3.69
CA LEU A 107 -8.95 3.82 -4.62
C LEU A 107 -10.21 2.98 -4.30
N LEU A 108 -10.85 3.17 -3.14
CA LEU A 108 -12.14 2.52 -2.84
C LEU A 108 -13.28 3.00 -3.74
N GLN A 109 -13.07 4.08 -4.51
CA GLN A 109 -14.03 4.59 -5.48
C GLN A 109 -13.95 3.88 -6.84
N SER A 110 -13.02 2.92 -7.02
CA SER A 110 -12.86 2.21 -8.30
C SER A 110 -14.15 1.51 -8.75
N GLU A 111 -14.54 1.73 -10.02
CA GLU A 111 -15.70 1.10 -10.64
C GLU A 111 -15.41 -0.36 -11.09
N ASP A 112 -14.13 -0.76 -11.18
CA ASP A 112 -13.73 -2.13 -11.45
C ASP A 112 -13.87 -2.98 -10.18
N VAL A 113 -14.88 -3.86 -10.16
CA VAL A 113 -15.18 -4.75 -9.03
C VAL A 113 -13.98 -5.61 -8.61
N ALA A 114 -13.16 -6.06 -9.56
CA ALA A 114 -11.99 -6.87 -9.27
C ALA A 114 -10.87 -6.04 -8.64
N GLU A 115 -10.68 -4.80 -9.12
CA GLU A 115 -9.74 -3.86 -8.52
C GLU A 115 -10.19 -3.45 -7.11
N LEU A 116 -11.45 -3.08 -6.96
CA LEU A 116 -12.06 -2.71 -5.69
C LEU A 116 -11.93 -3.82 -4.63
N THR A 117 -12.05 -5.09 -5.03
CA THR A 117 -11.81 -6.24 -4.15
C THR A 117 -10.37 -6.27 -3.65
N ILE A 118 -9.40 -5.95 -4.52
CA ILE A 118 -7.98 -5.92 -4.17
C ILE A 118 -7.67 -4.72 -3.25
N VAL A 119 -8.25 -3.55 -3.53
CA VAL A 119 -8.12 -2.37 -2.66
C VAL A 119 -8.62 -2.67 -1.25
N ARG A 120 -9.81 -3.28 -1.11
CA ARG A 120 -10.34 -3.69 0.19
C ARG A 120 -9.42 -4.67 0.91
N ASN A 121 -8.90 -5.67 0.20
CA ASN A 121 -7.97 -6.63 0.78
C ASN A 121 -6.64 -5.97 1.23
N ALA A 122 -6.16 -4.98 0.48
CA ALA A 122 -4.97 -4.20 0.82
C ALA A 122 -5.19 -3.37 2.10
N LEU A 123 -6.31 -2.62 2.18
CA LEU A 123 -6.68 -1.89 3.40
C LEU A 123 -6.91 -2.82 4.58
N THR A 124 -7.54 -3.98 4.38
CA THR A 124 -7.69 -4.98 5.44
C THR A 124 -6.34 -5.51 5.93
N SER A 125 -5.36 -5.65 5.03
CA SER A 125 -4.01 -6.05 5.39
C SER A 125 -3.32 -4.98 6.25
N LEU A 126 -3.44 -3.70 5.87
CA LEU A 126 -2.97 -2.58 6.69
C LEU A 126 -3.69 -2.53 8.04
N PHE A 127 -5.02 -2.67 8.06
CA PHE A 127 -5.81 -2.65 9.30
C PHE A 127 -5.41 -3.75 10.26
N LYS A 128 -5.10 -4.96 9.77
CA LYS A 128 -4.64 -6.07 10.61
C LYS A 128 -3.21 -5.88 11.13
N MET A 129 -2.37 -5.20 10.36
CA MET A 129 -0.95 -4.99 10.67
C MET A 129 -0.76 -3.80 11.62
N GLU A 130 -1.37 -2.67 11.29
CA GLU A 130 -1.24 -1.38 11.96
C GLU A 130 -2.63 -0.70 12.03
N PRO A 131 -3.53 -1.20 12.91
CA PRO A 131 -4.92 -0.76 12.94
C PRO A 131 -5.06 0.72 13.26
N LYS A 132 -4.32 1.23 14.25
CA LYS A 132 -4.38 2.63 14.67
C LYS A 132 -4.01 3.59 13.53
N GLY A 133 -2.91 3.31 12.84
CA GLY A 133 -2.49 4.11 11.69
C GLY A 133 -3.50 4.07 10.55
N THR A 134 -4.05 2.88 10.27
CA THR A 134 -5.04 2.69 9.20
C THR A 134 -6.34 3.44 9.51
N ILE A 135 -6.80 3.40 10.76
CA ILE A 135 -7.94 4.19 11.24
C ILE A 135 -7.66 5.68 11.03
N GLY A 136 -6.49 6.17 11.42
CA GLY A 136 -6.11 7.58 11.22
C GLY A 136 -6.18 8.02 9.75
N GLY A 137 -5.68 7.20 8.83
CA GLY A 137 -5.76 7.46 7.39
C GLY A 137 -7.20 7.50 6.87
N LEU A 138 -8.05 6.56 7.29
CA LEU A 138 -9.46 6.54 6.93
C LEU A 138 -10.20 7.77 7.46
N PHE A 139 -9.96 8.17 8.72
CA PHE A 139 -10.60 9.35 9.30
C PHE A 139 -10.13 10.65 8.66
N SER A 140 -8.87 10.75 8.24
CA SER A 140 -8.40 11.89 7.44
C SER A 140 -9.26 12.10 6.19
N GLN A 141 -9.54 11.02 5.45
CA GLN A 141 -10.40 11.06 4.26
C GLN A 141 -11.89 11.30 4.61
N ILE A 142 -12.38 10.78 5.74
CA ILE A 142 -13.75 11.04 6.17
C ILE A 142 -13.94 12.53 6.51
N LEU A 143 -12.97 13.13 7.21
CA LEU A 143 -13.03 14.51 7.68
C LEU A 143 -12.76 15.53 6.56
N SER A 144 -11.79 15.26 5.70
CA SER A 144 -11.25 16.24 4.75
C SER A 144 -11.33 15.83 3.28
N GLY A 145 -11.68 14.58 2.98
CA GLY A 145 -11.82 14.07 1.62
C GLY A 145 -13.15 14.46 0.95
N GLU A 146 -13.27 14.06 -0.31
CA GLU A 146 -14.50 14.21 -1.10
C GLU A 146 -15.64 13.35 -0.55
N GLU A 147 -16.89 13.72 -0.85
CA GLU A 147 -18.08 13.03 -0.34
C GLU A 147 -18.08 11.53 -0.70
N VAL A 148 -17.66 11.19 -1.92
CA VAL A 148 -17.57 9.80 -2.39
C VAL A 148 -16.47 9.00 -1.64
N SER A 149 -15.33 9.64 -1.35
CA SER A 149 -14.27 9.06 -0.52
C SER A 149 -14.76 8.81 0.90
N ARG A 150 -15.49 9.77 1.47
CA ARG A 150 -16.05 9.67 2.83
C ARG A 150 -16.98 8.47 2.97
N GLU A 151 -17.95 8.32 2.07
CA GLU A 151 -18.89 7.19 2.13
C GLU A 151 -18.17 5.84 2.01
N SER A 152 -17.21 5.75 1.10
CA SER A 152 -16.42 4.54 0.85
C SER A 152 -15.57 4.17 2.07
N ALA A 153 -14.92 5.17 2.69
CA ALA A 153 -14.12 5.01 3.90
C ALA A 153 -14.97 4.55 5.09
N ILE A 154 -16.13 5.19 5.33
CA ILE A 154 -17.07 4.79 6.39
C ILE A 154 -17.54 3.35 6.18
N LYS A 155 -17.95 3.01 4.96
CA LYS A 155 -18.44 1.67 4.62
C LYS A 155 -17.36 0.61 4.83
N PHE A 156 -16.12 0.88 4.41
CA PHE A 156 -15.00 -0.01 4.66
C PHE A 156 -14.73 -0.17 6.15
N LEU A 157 -14.59 0.94 6.89
CA LEU A 157 -14.29 0.93 8.32
C LEU A 157 -15.35 0.16 9.11
N SER A 158 -16.64 0.40 8.84
CA SER A 158 -17.74 -0.31 9.48
C SER A 158 -17.62 -1.83 9.29
N GLY A 159 -17.39 -2.29 8.05
CA GLY A 159 -17.22 -3.71 7.76
C GLY A 159 -15.97 -4.31 8.39
N ALA A 160 -14.85 -3.59 8.37
CA ALA A 160 -13.60 -4.02 8.98
C ALA A 160 -13.71 -4.16 10.51
N VAL A 161 -14.38 -3.21 11.18
CA VAL A 161 -14.64 -3.25 12.63
C VAL A 161 -15.59 -4.41 12.97
N GLU A 162 -16.65 -4.62 12.19
CA GLU A 162 -17.60 -5.72 12.40
C GLU A 162 -16.92 -7.09 12.28
N GLU A 163 -16.12 -7.29 11.23
CA GLU A 163 -15.48 -8.58 10.94
C GLU A 163 -14.24 -8.84 11.81
N TYR A 164 -13.40 -7.82 12.02
CA TYR A 164 -12.07 -7.98 12.63
C TYR A 164 -11.92 -7.30 13.99
N GLY A 165 -12.85 -6.44 14.42
CA GLY A 165 -12.72 -5.63 15.64
C GLY A 165 -12.40 -6.45 16.89
N LYS A 166 -13.05 -7.61 17.07
CA LYS A 166 -12.80 -8.49 18.22
C LYS A 166 -11.36 -9.03 18.29
N LYS A 167 -10.73 -9.25 17.14
CA LYS A 167 -9.38 -9.84 17.06
C LYS A 167 -8.30 -8.78 16.99
N VAL A 168 -8.59 -7.65 16.34
CA VAL A 168 -7.60 -6.61 16.02
C VAL A 168 -7.71 -5.43 16.98
N LEU A 169 -8.92 -4.93 17.24
CA LEU A 169 -9.14 -3.75 18.09
C LEU A 169 -9.17 -4.13 19.57
N HIS A 170 -9.96 -5.14 19.97
CA HIS A 170 -10.06 -5.51 21.38
C HIS A 170 -8.77 -6.12 21.95
N ALA A 171 -7.82 -6.49 21.08
CA ALA A 171 -6.49 -6.90 21.48
C ALA A 171 -5.61 -5.71 21.93
N SER A 172 -5.98 -4.47 21.57
CA SER A 172 -5.32 -3.22 21.95
C SER A 172 -6.36 -2.17 22.39
N PRO A 173 -6.60 -2.01 23.70
CA PRO A 173 -7.49 -0.99 24.24
C PRO A 173 -7.19 0.42 23.73
N GLU A 174 -5.91 0.77 23.53
CA GLU A 174 -5.50 2.09 23.04
C GLU A 174 -5.97 2.35 21.61
N THR A 175 -6.06 1.30 20.79
CA THR A 175 -6.55 1.41 19.41
C THR A 175 -8.07 1.52 19.37
N GLU A 176 -8.76 0.80 20.26
CA GLU A 176 -10.21 0.91 20.42
C GLU A 176 -10.61 2.31 20.95
N GLU A 177 -9.92 2.81 21.96
CA GLU A 177 -10.09 4.18 22.46
C GLU A 177 -9.84 5.21 21.36
N TYR A 178 -8.77 5.02 20.57
CA TYR A 178 -8.48 5.91 19.44
C TYR A 178 -9.63 5.96 18.42
N LEU A 179 -10.21 4.80 18.05
CA LEU A 179 -11.38 4.75 17.18
C LEU A 179 -12.56 5.53 17.77
N VAL A 180 -12.84 5.35 19.06
CA VAL A 180 -13.94 6.05 19.75
C VAL A 180 -13.72 7.56 19.75
N GLU A 181 -12.49 8.02 20.01
CA GLU A 181 -12.16 9.44 19.99
C GLU A 181 -12.31 10.06 18.59
N GLU A 182 -11.87 9.37 17.54
CA GLU A 182 -12.07 9.86 16.17
C GLU A 182 -13.57 9.90 15.78
N ILE A 183 -14.39 8.92 16.20
CA ILE A 183 -15.84 8.97 16.00
C ILE A 183 -16.46 10.18 16.73
N LYS A 184 -16.05 10.46 17.97
CA LYS A 184 -16.56 11.63 18.72
C LYS A 184 -16.22 12.94 18.01
N ARG A 185 -15.02 13.06 17.44
CA ARG A 185 -14.62 14.24 16.67
C ARG A 185 -15.52 14.49 15.47
N LEU A 186 -15.89 13.44 14.74
CA LEU A 186 -16.85 13.56 13.62
C LEU A 186 -18.19 14.14 14.05
N TRP A 187 -18.67 13.80 15.26
CA TRP A 187 -19.98 14.22 15.75
C TRP A 187 -19.99 15.62 16.36
N GLN A 188 -18.80 16.20 16.58
CA GLN A 188 -18.64 17.56 17.13
C GLN A 188 -18.44 18.62 16.03
N MET A 189 -18.37 18.21 14.76
CA MET A 189 -18.32 19.07 13.58
C MET A 189 -19.72 19.29 13.02
#